data_AF-A0A534PPD8-F1
#
_entry.id   AF-A0A534PPD8-F1
#
_cell.length_a   1.000
_cell.length_b   1.000
_cell.length_c   1.000
_cell.angle_alpha   90.00
_cell.angle_beta   90.00
_cell.angle_gamma   90.00
#
_symmetry.space_group_name_H-M   'P 1'
#
loop_
_entity.id
_entity.type
_entity.pdbx_description
1 polymer ?
#
loop_
_entity_poly.entity_id
_entity_poly.type
_entity_poly.pdbx_seq_one_letter_code
_entity_poly.pdbx_strand_id
1 'polypeptide(L)'
;MKRALLLAALCTCACGSERSASSDELTIVVQGDRRELEQQERTLRERQEALLKEKGQLDQRIADLARGLKAAADAEQRRRLETELRRQQELEGQVSASQNALSAQRSEVQAKRQAMETDLQRATQAAVAAREASAAAREAKVAERESRIGMRERELGQREQELALREAALAKAGPERAAQEAAYRAPREVPKPTAVEVKHKRLLAEVETRGILISDLPAEVQPLNAEIHAARRQGDLARAWDLLGELSKAVVRLKVDQKFVELKMLRLQGARAAARLSDPQRGEVEKLLRDVTASYSDGKYADANKGLNRIAAILDAGAPSG
;
A
#
# COMPACT_ATOMS: atom_id res chain seq x y z
N MET A 1 -14.56 -46.76 4.75
CA MET A 1 -14.80 -45.77 3.68
C MET A 1 -14.00 -44.51 4.00
N LYS A 2 -13.41 -43.92 2.96
CA LYS A 2 -12.41 -42.83 2.98
C LYS A 2 -12.98 -41.50 3.51
N ARG A 3 -12.25 -40.79 4.37
CA ARG A 3 -12.22 -39.31 4.50
C ARG A 3 -10.79 -38.94 4.92
N ALA A 4 -9.87 -38.85 3.96
CA ALA A 4 -9.52 -37.64 3.20
C ALA A 4 -8.59 -36.71 4.00
N LEU A 5 -7.29 -36.83 3.71
CA LEU A 5 -6.26 -35.82 3.93
C LEU A 5 -6.74 -34.46 3.44
N LEU A 6 -6.45 -33.41 4.20
CA LEU A 6 -6.33 -32.07 3.64
C LEU A 6 -4.99 -31.46 4.04
N LEU A 7 -4.08 -31.47 3.06
CA LEU A 7 -2.90 -30.62 2.96
C LEU A 7 -3.39 -29.21 2.55
N ALA A 8 -2.93 -28.15 3.23
CA ALA A 8 -2.94 -26.77 2.73
C ALA A 8 -1.75 -26.04 3.37
N ALA A 9 -0.60 -25.96 2.69
CA ALA A 9 -0.24 -24.93 1.71
C ALA A 9 -0.03 -23.55 2.35
N LEU A 10 1.25 -23.24 2.59
CA LEU A 10 1.75 -21.89 2.85
C LEU A 10 1.42 -20.97 1.67
N CYS A 11 0.60 -19.94 1.91
CA CYS A 11 0.49 -18.78 1.04
C CYS A 11 0.67 -17.51 1.87
N THR A 12 1.83 -16.88 1.71
CA THR A 12 2.17 -15.55 2.22
C THR A 12 1.60 -14.50 1.27
N CYS A 13 0.38 -14.03 1.55
CA CYS A 13 -0.13 -12.76 1.01
C CYS A 13 -0.89 -12.01 2.11
N ALA A 14 -0.66 -10.71 2.16
CA ALA A 14 -1.20 -9.79 3.15
C ALA A 14 -2.73 -9.62 2.98
N CYS A 15 -3.51 -10.14 3.93
CA CYS A 15 -4.88 -9.70 4.23
C CYS A 15 -5.10 -9.87 5.74
N GLY A 16 -5.10 -8.75 6.46
CA GLY A 16 -5.12 -8.68 7.92
C GLY A 16 -6.49 -8.73 8.58
N SER A 17 -7.59 -9.05 7.85
CA SER A 17 -8.95 -8.94 8.40
C SER A 17 -9.72 -10.26 8.55
N GLU A 18 -9.27 -11.38 7.95
CA GLU A 18 -10.04 -12.65 8.00
C GLU A 18 -9.58 -13.62 9.10
N ARG A 19 -8.38 -13.44 9.66
CA ARG A 19 -7.86 -14.31 10.74
C ARG A 19 -8.46 -14.02 12.12
N SER A 20 -8.97 -12.81 12.37
CA SER A 20 -9.60 -12.49 13.66
C SER A 20 -11.00 -13.11 13.75
N ALA A 21 -11.79 -13.02 12.69
CA ALA A 21 -13.15 -13.57 12.66
C ALA A 21 -13.18 -15.10 12.85
N SER A 22 -12.29 -15.82 12.17
CA SER A 22 -12.19 -17.29 12.31
C SER A 22 -11.65 -17.75 13.67
N SER A 23 -10.73 -16.98 14.29
CA SER A 23 -10.25 -17.25 15.64
C SER A 23 -11.33 -17.01 16.69
N ASP A 24 -12.15 -15.97 16.51
CA ASP A 24 -13.24 -15.63 17.42
C ASP A 24 -14.39 -16.64 17.31
N GLU A 25 -14.74 -17.07 16.09
CA GLU A 25 -15.73 -18.13 15.85
C GLU A 25 -15.31 -19.47 16.45
N LEU A 26 -14.05 -19.89 16.27
CA LEU A 26 -13.51 -21.11 16.88
C LEU A 26 -13.52 -21.02 18.42
N THR A 27 -13.26 -19.84 18.97
CA THR A 27 -13.30 -19.63 20.43
C THR A 27 -14.73 -19.71 20.96
N ILE A 28 -15.71 -19.18 20.22
CA ILE A 28 -17.13 -19.24 20.59
C ILE A 28 -17.65 -20.69 20.55
N VAL A 29 -17.29 -21.47 19.54
CA VAL A 29 -17.69 -22.88 19.42
C VAL A 29 -17.08 -23.73 20.54
N VAL A 30 -15.77 -23.58 20.81
CA VAL A 30 -15.09 -24.31 21.89
C VAL A 30 -15.66 -23.92 23.27
N GLN A 31 -16.06 -22.66 23.47
CA GLN A 31 -16.75 -22.25 24.71
C GLN A 31 -18.18 -22.79 24.82
N GLY A 32 -18.89 -22.93 23.69
CA GLY A 32 -20.20 -23.57 23.61
C GLY A 32 -20.13 -25.05 24.01
N ASP A 33 -19.27 -25.81 23.34
CA ASP A 33 -19.07 -27.25 23.58
C ASP A 33 -18.67 -27.54 25.04
N ARG A 34 -17.85 -26.66 25.64
CA ARG A 34 -17.46 -26.78 27.05
C ARG A 34 -18.66 -26.63 27.99
N ARG A 35 -19.53 -25.63 27.74
CA ARG A 35 -20.72 -25.39 28.57
C ARG A 35 -21.71 -26.54 28.45
N GLU A 36 -21.88 -27.09 27.26
CA GLU A 36 -22.72 -28.26 27.03
C GLU A 36 -22.21 -29.49 27.78
N LEU A 37 -20.90 -29.78 27.71
CA LEU A 37 -20.28 -30.87 28.47
C LEU A 37 -20.42 -30.67 29.98
N GLU A 38 -20.25 -29.44 30.48
CA GLU A 38 -20.44 -29.12 31.90
C GLU A 38 -21.90 -29.35 32.35
N GLN A 39 -22.88 -29.02 31.51
CA GLN A 39 -24.29 -29.32 31.77
C GLN A 39 -24.59 -30.82 31.74
N GLN A 40 -24.01 -31.56 30.79
CA GLN A 40 -24.13 -33.02 30.73
C GLN A 40 -23.52 -33.68 31.97
N GLU A 41 -22.36 -33.23 32.44
CA GLU A 41 -21.77 -33.72 33.68
C GLU A 41 -22.67 -33.49 34.90
N ARG A 42 -23.30 -32.31 35.00
CA ARG A 42 -24.21 -31.98 36.11
C ARG A 42 -25.44 -32.89 36.09
N THR A 43 -26.10 -33.02 34.95
CA THR A 43 -27.28 -33.88 34.81
C THR A 43 -26.96 -35.35 35.09
N LEU A 44 -25.79 -35.85 34.68
CA LEU A 44 -25.35 -37.21 34.99
C LEU A 44 -25.06 -37.40 36.49
N ARG A 45 -24.52 -36.39 37.18
CA ARG A 45 -24.31 -36.44 38.64
C ARG A 45 -25.64 -36.47 39.39
N GLU A 46 -26.59 -35.62 39.02
CA GLU A 46 -27.93 -35.59 39.62
C GLU A 46 -28.65 -36.94 39.44
N ARG A 47 -28.58 -37.53 38.24
CA ARG A 47 -29.12 -38.88 37.97
C ARG A 47 -28.45 -39.96 38.81
N GLN A 48 -27.14 -39.85 39.04
CA GLN A 48 -26.41 -40.80 39.88
C GLN A 48 -26.89 -40.71 41.33
N GLU A 49 -27.01 -39.50 41.86
CA GLU A 49 -27.49 -39.29 43.22
C GLU A 49 -28.92 -39.78 43.40
N ALA A 50 -29.79 -39.58 42.40
CA ALA A 50 -31.14 -40.14 42.39
C ALA A 50 -31.12 -41.68 42.42
N LEU A 51 -30.34 -42.32 41.54
CA LEU A 51 -30.24 -43.79 41.50
C LEU A 51 -29.63 -44.38 42.77
N LEU A 52 -28.71 -43.67 43.44
CA LEU A 52 -28.16 -44.10 44.73
C LEU A 52 -29.21 -44.05 45.84
N LYS A 53 -30.06 -43.00 45.86
CA LYS A 53 -31.19 -42.90 46.79
C LYS A 53 -32.22 -44.00 46.53
N GLU A 54 -32.59 -44.24 45.27
CA GLU A 54 -33.51 -45.30 44.89
C GLU A 54 -32.98 -46.69 45.29
N LYS A 55 -31.70 -46.97 45.03
CA LYS A 55 -31.06 -48.22 45.47
C LYS A 55 -31.12 -48.37 46.99
N GLY A 56 -30.78 -47.33 47.75
CA GLY A 56 -30.85 -47.37 49.22
C GLY A 56 -32.27 -47.64 49.73
N GLN A 57 -33.30 -47.08 49.09
CA GLN A 57 -34.70 -47.36 49.43
C GLN A 57 -35.11 -48.79 49.08
N LEU A 58 -34.66 -49.32 47.95
CA LEU A 58 -34.91 -50.71 47.55
C LEU A 58 -34.24 -51.70 48.52
N ASP A 59 -32.97 -51.47 48.87
CA ASP A 59 -32.22 -52.30 49.82
C ASP A 59 -32.92 -52.37 51.18
N GLN A 60 -33.42 -51.23 51.67
CA GLN A 60 -34.23 -51.16 52.90
C GLN A 60 -35.52 -51.96 52.79
N ARG A 61 -36.28 -51.80 51.69
CA ARG A 61 -37.53 -52.55 51.45
C ARG A 61 -37.29 -54.05 51.34
N ILE A 62 -36.23 -54.48 50.66
CA ILE A 62 -35.84 -55.88 50.55
C ILE A 62 -35.49 -56.45 51.92
N ALA A 63 -34.75 -55.70 52.74
CA ALA A 63 -34.43 -56.09 54.10
C ALA A 63 -35.68 -56.21 55.00
N ASP A 64 -36.63 -55.28 54.87
CA ASP A 64 -37.90 -55.30 55.60
C ASP A 64 -38.76 -56.49 55.21
N LEU A 65 -38.91 -56.76 53.90
CA LEU A 65 -39.64 -57.93 53.39
C LEU A 65 -38.98 -59.23 53.84
N ALA A 66 -37.65 -59.33 53.81
CA ALA A 66 -36.92 -60.50 54.29
C ALA A 66 -37.10 -60.73 55.79
N ARG A 67 -37.16 -59.66 56.60
CA ARG A 67 -37.49 -59.74 58.04
C ARG A 67 -38.94 -60.17 58.25
N GLY A 68 -39.89 -59.61 57.51
CA GLY A 68 -41.30 -59.98 57.56
C GLY A 68 -41.53 -61.44 57.19
N LEU A 69 -40.84 -61.95 56.18
CA LEU A 69 -40.94 -63.35 55.73
C LEU A 69 -40.46 -64.33 56.82
N LYS A 70 -39.41 -63.97 57.58
CA LYS A 70 -38.95 -64.75 58.75
C LYS A 70 -39.95 -64.74 59.91
N ALA A 71 -40.70 -63.65 60.09
CA ALA A 71 -41.65 -63.47 61.18
C ALA A 71 -43.06 -64.00 60.87
N ALA A 72 -43.40 -64.23 59.60
CA ALA A 72 -44.73 -64.66 59.19
C ALA A 72 -45.07 -66.07 59.69
N ALA A 73 -46.22 -66.22 60.37
CA ALA A 73 -46.74 -67.49 60.86
C ALA A 73 -47.62 -68.22 59.84
N ASP A 74 -48.37 -67.47 59.03
CA ASP A 74 -49.36 -68.02 58.09
C ASP A 74 -48.77 -68.27 56.69
N ALA A 75 -49.16 -69.39 56.07
CA ALA A 75 -48.67 -69.80 54.76
C ALA A 75 -49.08 -68.83 53.62
N GLU A 76 -50.27 -68.23 53.70
CA GLU A 76 -50.73 -67.25 52.71
C GLU A 76 -49.95 -65.93 52.78
N GLN A 77 -49.66 -65.46 54.00
CA GLN A 77 -48.87 -64.24 54.21
C GLN A 77 -47.44 -64.40 53.70
N ARG A 78 -46.82 -65.58 53.93
CA ARG A 78 -45.51 -65.92 53.37
C ARG A 78 -45.49 -65.85 51.84
N ARG A 79 -46.48 -66.44 51.15
CA ARG A 79 -46.56 -66.40 49.67
C ARG A 79 -46.68 -64.99 49.11
N ARG A 80 -47.43 -64.11 49.79
CA ARG A 80 -47.56 -62.69 49.39
C ARG A 80 -46.22 -61.96 49.52
N LEU A 81 -45.55 -62.11 50.68
CA LEU A 81 -44.23 -61.51 50.92
C LEU A 81 -43.16 -62.05 49.97
N GLU A 82 -43.18 -63.35 49.63
CA GLU A 82 -42.29 -63.94 48.63
C GLU A 82 -42.48 -63.34 47.22
N THR A 83 -43.74 -63.10 46.84
CA THR A 83 -44.07 -62.50 45.53
C THR A 83 -43.60 -61.04 45.48
N GLU A 84 -43.82 -60.28 46.55
CA GLU A 84 -43.33 -58.91 46.67
C GLU A 84 -41.81 -58.83 46.69
N LEU A 85 -41.13 -59.75 47.40
CA LEU A 85 -39.68 -59.83 47.44
C LEU A 85 -39.08 -60.07 46.05
N ARG A 86 -39.64 -61.02 45.29
CA ARG A 86 -39.22 -61.27 43.90
C ARG A 86 -39.37 -60.03 43.02
N ARG A 87 -40.49 -59.32 43.15
CA ARG A 87 -40.71 -58.06 42.42
C ARG A 87 -39.69 -56.98 42.80
N GLN A 88 -39.31 -56.87 44.08
CA GLN A 88 -38.28 -55.92 44.50
C GLN A 88 -36.88 -56.31 44.00
N GLN A 89 -36.55 -57.60 43.96
CA GLN A 89 -35.29 -58.08 43.39
C GLN A 89 -35.18 -57.81 41.87
N GLU A 90 -36.28 -57.91 41.14
CA GLU A 90 -36.32 -57.50 39.72
C GLU A 90 -36.06 -56.00 39.55
N LEU A 91 -36.65 -55.15 40.42
CA LEU A 91 -36.39 -53.71 40.43
C LEU A 91 -34.94 -53.38 40.80
N GLU A 92 -34.35 -54.09 41.75
CA GLU A 92 -32.93 -53.97 42.10
C GLU A 92 -32.04 -54.28 40.87
N GLY A 93 -32.37 -55.34 40.12
CA GLY A 93 -31.70 -55.67 38.86
C GLY A 93 -31.79 -54.54 37.82
N GLN A 94 -32.96 -53.90 37.69
CA GLN A 94 -33.15 -52.76 36.78
C GLN A 94 -32.37 -51.51 37.22
N VAL A 95 -32.32 -51.21 38.53
CA VAL A 95 -31.53 -50.11 39.07
C VAL A 95 -30.04 -50.38 38.89
N SER A 96 -29.58 -51.60 39.11
CA SER A 96 -28.19 -52.01 38.86
C SER A 96 -27.80 -51.85 37.38
N ALA A 97 -28.66 -52.29 36.47
CA ALA A 97 -28.46 -52.09 35.03
C ALA A 97 -28.40 -50.59 34.67
N SER A 98 -29.28 -49.78 35.26
CA SER A 98 -29.29 -48.32 35.07
C SER A 98 -28.03 -47.65 35.62
N GLN A 99 -27.51 -48.12 36.76
CA GLN A 99 -26.24 -47.64 37.33
C GLN A 99 -25.05 -47.95 36.42
N ASN A 100 -25.01 -49.15 35.83
CA ASN A 100 -23.97 -49.54 34.88
C ASN A 100 -24.04 -48.73 33.58
N ALA A 101 -25.24 -48.47 33.07
CA ALA A 101 -25.42 -47.60 31.90
C ALA A 101 -24.98 -46.16 32.19
N LEU A 102 -25.31 -45.63 33.37
CA LEU A 102 -24.91 -44.28 33.76
C LEU A 102 -23.39 -44.17 33.98
N SER A 103 -22.75 -45.19 34.55
CA SER A 103 -21.29 -45.20 34.72
C SER A 103 -20.56 -45.22 33.37
N ALA A 104 -21.07 -45.98 32.40
CA ALA A 104 -20.58 -45.95 31.02
C ALA A 104 -20.72 -44.55 30.40
N GLN A 105 -21.89 -43.92 30.51
CA GLN A 105 -22.12 -42.56 30.00
C GLN A 105 -21.17 -41.52 30.63
N ARG A 106 -20.91 -41.62 31.94
CA ARG A 106 -19.96 -40.72 32.62
C ARG A 106 -18.53 -40.92 32.12
N SER A 107 -18.11 -42.17 31.89
CA SER A 107 -16.79 -42.44 31.34
C SER A 107 -16.61 -41.86 29.93
N GLU A 108 -17.68 -41.87 29.11
CA GLU A 108 -17.67 -41.28 27.77
C GLU A 108 -17.57 -39.74 27.82
N VAL A 109 -18.37 -39.09 28.65
CA VAL A 109 -18.31 -37.63 28.84
C VAL A 109 -16.96 -37.19 29.39
N GLN A 110 -16.39 -37.96 30.33
CA GLN A 110 -15.05 -37.70 30.85
C GLN A 110 -13.96 -37.84 29.77
N ALA A 111 -14.05 -38.86 28.92
CA ALA A 111 -13.14 -39.03 27.79
C ALA A 111 -13.23 -37.87 26.79
N LYS A 112 -14.45 -37.41 26.47
CA LYS A 112 -14.67 -36.23 25.60
C LYS A 112 -14.05 -34.97 26.18
N ARG A 113 -14.22 -34.74 27.49
CA ARG A 113 -13.60 -33.61 28.19
C ARG A 113 -12.08 -33.65 28.14
N GLN A 114 -11.48 -34.81 28.41
CA GLN A 114 -10.03 -34.96 28.34
C GLN A 114 -9.50 -34.70 26.93
N ALA A 115 -10.17 -35.23 25.90
CA ALA A 115 -9.81 -34.99 24.51
C ALA A 115 -9.85 -33.48 24.18
N MET A 116 -10.95 -32.81 24.53
CA MET A 116 -11.09 -31.37 24.33
C MET A 116 -9.99 -30.56 25.04
N GLU A 117 -9.66 -30.92 26.28
CA GLU A 117 -8.61 -30.26 27.04
C GLU A 117 -7.23 -30.44 26.39
N THR A 118 -6.92 -31.64 25.90
CA THR A 118 -5.66 -31.89 25.17
C THR A 118 -5.59 -31.13 23.86
N ASP A 119 -6.69 -31.00 23.13
CA ASP A 119 -6.74 -30.24 21.89
C ASP A 119 -6.59 -28.74 22.15
N LEU A 120 -7.20 -28.22 23.21
CA LEU A 120 -7.01 -26.83 23.65
C LEU A 120 -5.55 -26.55 24.05
N GLN A 121 -4.94 -27.46 24.81
CA GLN A 121 -3.52 -27.35 25.17
C GLN A 121 -2.62 -27.38 23.93
N ARG A 122 -2.89 -28.27 22.96
CA ARG A 122 -2.14 -28.33 21.70
C ARG A 122 -2.30 -27.05 20.89
N ALA A 123 -3.53 -26.52 20.79
CA ALA A 123 -3.81 -25.30 20.06
C ALA A 123 -3.13 -24.08 20.68
N THR A 124 -3.14 -23.97 22.01
CA THR A 124 -2.47 -22.87 22.72
C THR A 124 -0.94 -22.93 22.56
N GLN A 125 -0.34 -24.11 22.69
CA GLN A 125 1.10 -24.29 22.45
C GLN A 125 1.49 -23.95 21.00
N ALA A 126 0.71 -24.40 20.01
CA ALA A 126 0.95 -24.06 18.61
C ALA A 126 0.85 -22.55 18.35
N ALA A 127 -0.13 -21.87 18.97
CA ALA A 127 -0.28 -20.42 18.84
C ALA A 127 0.90 -19.65 19.46
N VAL A 128 1.40 -20.10 20.60
CA VAL A 128 2.61 -19.53 21.24
C VAL A 128 3.83 -19.73 20.36
N ALA A 129 4.08 -20.96 19.89
CA ALA A 129 5.21 -21.25 19.01
C ALA A 129 5.18 -20.42 17.71
N ALA A 130 3.99 -20.21 17.14
CA ALA A 130 3.83 -19.36 15.96
C ALA A 130 4.15 -17.87 16.25
N ARG A 131 3.78 -17.37 17.43
CA ARG A 131 4.13 -16.00 17.85
C ARG A 131 5.63 -15.83 18.07
N GLU A 132 6.26 -16.81 18.72
CA GLU A 132 7.72 -16.82 18.93
C GLU A 132 8.48 -16.85 17.61
N ALA A 133 8.08 -17.71 16.67
CA ALA A 133 8.68 -17.75 15.33
C ALA A 133 8.51 -16.40 14.59
N SER A 134 7.34 -15.76 14.72
CA SER A 134 7.14 -14.42 14.15
C SER A 134 7.99 -13.35 14.83
N ALA A 135 8.25 -13.45 16.13
CA ALA A 135 9.09 -12.51 16.87
C ALA A 135 10.55 -12.66 16.43
N ALA A 136 11.07 -13.90 16.42
CA ALA A 136 12.42 -14.21 15.94
C ALA A 136 12.66 -13.71 14.50
N ALA A 137 11.68 -13.87 13.61
CA ALA A 137 11.77 -13.35 12.24
C ALA A 137 11.82 -11.82 12.16
N ARG A 138 11.17 -11.10 13.10
CA ARG A 138 11.26 -9.63 13.19
C ARG A 138 12.60 -9.20 13.73
N GLU A 139 13.10 -9.86 14.76
CA GLU A 139 14.42 -9.60 15.35
C GLU A 139 15.53 -9.80 14.32
N ALA A 140 15.48 -10.87 13.53
CA ALA A 140 16.44 -11.08 12.45
C ALA A 140 16.46 -9.93 11.42
N LYS A 141 15.28 -9.41 11.05
CA LYS A 141 15.16 -8.25 10.15
C LYS A 141 15.68 -6.96 10.77
N VAL A 142 15.53 -6.78 12.09
CA VAL A 142 16.08 -5.63 12.79
C VAL A 142 17.61 -5.72 12.81
N ALA A 143 18.17 -6.87 13.16
CA ALA A 143 19.62 -7.10 13.13
C ALA A 143 20.23 -6.84 11.74
N GLU A 144 19.56 -7.26 10.66
CA GLU A 144 19.99 -6.97 9.28
C GLU A 144 20.00 -5.45 8.99
N ARG A 145 18.96 -4.73 9.44
CA ARG A 145 18.88 -3.27 9.28
C ARG A 145 19.97 -2.55 10.05
N GLU A 146 20.23 -2.97 11.28
CA GLU A 146 21.30 -2.43 12.13
C GLU A 146 22.67 -2.65 11.49
N SER A 147 22.93 -3.85 10.97
CA SER A 147 24.16 -4.15 10.21
C SER A 147 24.34 -3.22 9.01
N ARG A 148 23.27 -3.00 8.23
CA ARG A 148 23.29 -2.09 7.08
C ARG A 148 23.51 -0.62 7.49
N ILE A 149 22.95 -0.19 8.61
CA ILE A 149 23.18 1.15 9.15
C ILE A 149 24.64 1.30 9.56
N GLY A 150 25.20 0.33 10.30
CA GLY A 150 26.61 0.34 10.68
C GLY A 150 27.57 0.36 9.49
N MET A 151 27.24 -0.30 8.38
CA MET A 151 28.01 -0.20 7.13
C MET A 151 27.97 1.21 6.54
N ARG A 152 26.79 1.83 6.47
CA ARG A 152 26.63 3.20 5.98
C ARG A 152 27.35 4.23 6.83
N GLU A 153 27.32 4.07 8.16
CA GLU A 153 28.05 4.94 9.08
C GLU A 153 29.56 4.89 8.84
N ARG A 154 30.11 3.69 8.59
CA ARG A 154 31.53 3.55 8.21
C ARG A 154 31.84 4.22 6.87
N GLU A 155 30.99 4.05 5.86
CA GLU A 155 31.16 4.71 4.56
C GLU A 155 31.11 6.23 4.67
N LEU A 156 30.20 6.77 5.48
CA LEU A 156 30.13 8.21 5.74
C LEU A 156 31.37 8.71 6.46
N GLY A 157 31.84 8.00 7.49
CA GLY A 157 33.08 8.34 8.18
C GLY A 157 34.31 8.35 7.25
N GLN A 158 34.39 7.43 6.29
CA GLN A 158 35.45 7.44 5.26
C GLN A 158 35.34 8.66 4.34
N ARG A 159 34.14 8.99 3.87
CA ARG A 159 33.92 10.18 3.03
C ARG A 159 34.26 11.48 3.76
N GLU A 160 33.92 11.58 5.04
CA GLU A 160 34.27 12.73 5.87
C GLU A 160 35.80 12.88 6.01
N GLN A 161 36.52 11.77 6.20
CA GLN A 161 37.99 11.79 6.21
C GLN A 161 38.57 12.23 4.86
N GLU A 162 38.05 11.70 3.75
CA GLU A 162 38.47 12.12 2.41
C GLU A 162 38.21 13.60 2.14
N LEU A 163 37.04 14.11 2.56
CA LEU A 163 36.70 15.52 2.44
C LEU A 163 37.63 16.39 3.29
N ALA A 164 37.88 16.02 4.54
CA ALA A 164 38.82 16.74 5.40
C ALA A 164 40.23 16.80 4.79
N LEU A 165 40.71 15.71 4.18
CA LEU A 165 41.99 15.70 3.45
C LEU A 165 41.98 16.61 2.22
N ARG A 166 40.89 16.62 1.44
CA ARG A 166 40.72 17.51 0.30
C ARG A 166 40.66 18.98 0.71
N GLU A 167 39.94 19.30 1.78
CA GLU A 167 39.86 20.65 2.34
C GLU A 167 41.22 21.10 2.85
N ALA A 168 41.95 20.25 3.56
CA ALA A 168 43.32 20.55 3.99
C ALA A 168 44.26 20.79 2.78
N ALA A 169 44.11 20.03 1.70
CA ALA A 169 44.89 20.23 0.47
C ALA A 169 44.51 21.55 -0.23
N LEU A 170 43.21 21.86 -0.32
CA LEU A 170 42.72 23.12 -0.89
C LEU A 170 43.16 24.33 -0.06
N ALA A 171 43.13 24.25 1.26
CA ALA A 171 43.62 25.31 2.14
C ALA A 171 45.10 25.60 1.91
N LYS A 172 45.92 24.57 1.64
CA LYS A 172 47.33 24.73 1.25
C LYS A 172 47.51 25.33 -0.15
N ALA A 173 46.64 24.99 -1.10
CA ALA A 173 46.69 25.50 -2.48
C ALA A 173 46.03 26.88 -2.69
N GLY A 174 45.20 27.33 -1.74
CA GLY A 174 44.50 28.61 -1.76
C GLY A 174 45.39 29.83 -2.01
N PRO A 175 46.54 30.01 -1.33
CA PRO A 175 47.44 31.13 -1.60
C PRO A 175 48.08 31.08 -3.01
N GLU A 176 48.35 29.89 -3.55
CA GLU A 176 48.92 29.74 -4.90
C GLU A 176 47.90 30.04 -6.01
N ARG A 177 46.65 29.59 -5.85
CA ARG A 177 45.58 29.88 -6.82
C ARG A 177 45.13 31.33 -6.82
N ALA A 178 45.06 31.98 -5.65
CA ALA A 178 44.73 33.40 -5.57
C ALA A 178 45.77 34.28 -6.30
N ALA A 179 47.04 33.89 -6.27
CA ALA A 179 48.11 34.56 -7.02
C ALA A 179 47.99 34.33 -8.54
N GLN A 180 47.53 33.14 -8.98
CA GLN A 180 47.33 32.82 -10.41
C GLN A 180 46.06 33.46 -11.01
N GLU A 181 44.95 33.53 -10.27
CA GLU A 181 43.70 34.17 -10.74
C GLU A 181 43.83 35.70 -10.87
N ALA A 182 44.63 36.33 -10.00
CA ALA A 182 44.94 37.76 -10.12
C ALA A 182 45.69 38.10 -11.42
N ALA A 183 46.42 37.14 -11.99
CA ALA A 183 47.17 37.32 -13.23
C ALA A 183 46.33 37.15 -14.51
N TYR A 184 45.10 36.60 -14.43
CA TYR A 184 44.28 36.24 -15.62
C TYR A 184 43.05 37.11 -15.88
N ARG A 185 42.72 38.08 -15.01
CA ARG A 185 41.64 39.04 -15.30
C ARG A 185 42.13 40.16 -16.23
N ALA A 186 42.27 39.83 -17.50
CA ALA A 186 42.21 40.84 -18.55
C ALA A 186 40.85 41.58 -18.46
N PRO A 187 40.78 42.90 -18.66
CA PRO A 187 39.52 43.64 -18.67
C PRO A 187 38.58 43.01 -19.69
N ARG A 188 37.38 42.58 -19.26
CA ARG A 188 36.34 42.15 -20.20
C ARG A 188 36.05 43.31 -21.15
N GLU A 189 36.37 43.15 -22.43
CA GLU A 189 35.98 44.11 -23.46
C GLU A 189 34.45 44.18 -23.49
N VAL A 190 33.91 45.30 -23.00
CA VAL A 190 32.48 45.55 -23.03
C VAL A 190 32.06 45.74 -24.49
N PRO A 191 31.12 44.94 -25.03
CA PRO A 191 30.68 45.08 -26.41
C PRO A 191 30.11 46.47 -26.67
N LYS A 192 30.41 47.04 -27.85
CA LYS A 192 29.82 48.31 -28.28
C LYS A 192 28.30 48.18 -28.36
N PRO A 193 27.51 49.22 -27.99
CA PRO A 193 26.04 49.15 -28.03
C PRO A 193 25.52 48.70 -29.41
N THR A 194 26.09 49.25 -30.49
CA THR A 194 25.73 48.93 -31.86
C THR A 194 25.91 47.44 -32.20
N ALA A 195 26.94 46.79 -31.65
CA ALA A 195 27.17 45.37 -31.86
C ALA A 195 26.07 44.53 -31.22
N VAL A 196 25.65 44.87 -29.99
CA VAL A 196 24.54 44.22 -29.28
C VAL A 196 23.25 44.33 -30.10
N GLU A 197 22.95 45.51 -30.65
CA GLU A 197 21.75 45.74 -31.46
C GLU A 197 21.76 44.95 -32.77
N VAL A 198 22.89 44.94 -33.47
CA VAL A 198 23.04 44.18 -34.72
C VAL A 198 22.85 42.69 -34.47
N LYS A 199 23.46 42.16 -33.40
CA LYS A 199 23.31 40.75 -33.01
C LYS A 199 21.87 40.42 -32.63
N HIS A 200 21.20 41.30 -31.89
CA HIS A 200 19.80 41.11 -31.51
C HIS A 200 18.87 41.11 -32.72
N LYS A 201 19.00 42.09 -33.63
CA LYS A 201 18.21 42.15 -34.87
C LYS A 201 18.43 40.91 -35.74
N ARG A 202 19.68 40.45 -35.86
CA ARG A 202 20.01 39.22 -36.60
C ARG A 202 19.36 37.99 -35.99
N LEU A 203 19.36 37.87 -34.65
CA LEU A 203 18.71 36.77 -33.95
C LEU A 203 17.19 36.77 -34.15
N LEU A 204 16.55 37.93 -34.07
CA LEU A 204 15.10 38.04 -34.33
C LEU A 204 14.75 37.66 -35.77
N ALA A 205 15.56 38.09 -36.75
CA ALA A 205 15.38 37.68 -38.14
C ALA A 205 15.58 36.16 -38.34
N GLU A 206 16.50 35.53 -37.61
CA GLU A 206 16.68 34.07 -37.65
C GLU A 206 15.47 33.34 -37.04
N VAL A 207 14.97 33.82 -35.90
CA VAL A 207 13.76 33.31 -35.25
C VAL A 207 12.56 33.40 -36.19
N GLU A 208 12.38 34.54 -36.85
CA GLU A 208 11.32 34.77 -37.84
C GLU A 208 11.47 33.87 -39.07
N THR A 209 12.68 33.74 -39.62
CA THR A 209 12.98 32.88 -40.78
C THR A 209 12.64 31.42 -40.50
N ARG A 210 12.93 30.96 -39.29
CA ARG A 210 12.61 29.60 -38.83
C ARG A 210 11.16 29.44 -38.40
N GLY A 211 10.42 30.54 -38.34
CA GLY A 211 9.03 30.58 -37.92
C GLY A 211 8.85 30.19 -36.45
N ILE A 212 9.82 30.49 -35.60
CA ILE A 212 9.76 30.23 -34.17
C ILE A 212 9.19 31.48 -33.51
N LEU A 213 8.20 31.34 -32.64
CA LEU A 213 7.75 32.42 -31.78
C LEU A 213 8.54 32.39 -30.47
N ILE A 214 8.69 33.52 -29.79
CA ILE A 214 9.36 33.54 -28.48
C ILE A 214 8.61 32.64 -27.49
N SER A 215 7.27 32.59 -27.58
CA SER A 215 6.43 31.67 -26.81
C SER A 215 6.70 30.20 -27.14
N ASP A 216 7.29 29.88 -28.31
CA ASP A 216 7.64 28.50 -28.69
C ASP A 216 8.89 27.96 -27.98
N LEU A 217 9.66 28.83 -27.32
CA LEU A 217 10.87 28.44 -26.60
C LEU A 217 10.54 27.72 -25.28
N PRO A 218 11.47 26.93 -24.72
CA PRO A 218 11.35 26.37 -23.37
C PRO A 218 11.08 27.45 -22.32
N ALA A 219 10.34 27.12 -21.27
CA ALA A 219 9.88 28.07 -20.26
C ALA A 219 11.04 28.83 -19.58
N GLU A 220 12.21 28.19 -19.47
CA GLU A 220 13.43 28.77 -18.91
C GLU A 220 14.03 29.88 -19.79
N VAL A 221 13.78 29.83 -21.09
CA VAL A 221 14.39 30.70 -22.11
C VAL A 221 13.43 31.81 -22.55
N GLN A 222 12.12 31.62 -22.39
CA GLN A 222 11.10 32.64 -22.72
C GLN A 222 11.37 34.04 -22.15
N PRO A 223 11.78 34.22 -20.86
CA PRO A 223 12.02 35.56 -20.32
C PRO A 223 13.27 36.23 -20.88
N LEU A 224 14.21 35.49 -21.50
CA LEU A 224 15.49 36.04 -21.95
C LEU A 224 15.31 37.21 -22.92
N ASN A 225 14.30 37.18 -23.80
CA ASN A 225 14.07 38.30 -24.70
C ASN A 225 13.71 39.60 -23.95
N ALA A 226 12.84 39.50 -22.94
CA ALA A 226 12.48 40.63 -22.08
C ALA A 226 13.69 41.10 -21.25
N GLU A 227 14.50 40.17 -20.75
CA GLU A 227 15.73 40.47 -20.01
C GLU A 227 16.80 41.14 -20.88
N ILE A 228 16.95 40.75 -22.16
CA ILE A 228 17.82 41.44 -23.12
C ILE A 228 17.37 42.89 -23.29
N HIS A 229 16.06 43.13 -23.42
CA HIS A 229 15.52 44.49 -23.48
C HIS A 229 15.73 45.27 -22.17
N ALA A 230 15.63 44.62 -21.00
CA ALA A 230 15.90 45.25 -19.71
C ALA A 230 17.39 45.62 -19.55
N ALA A 231 18.30 44.68 -19.83
CA ALA A 231 19.74 44.89 -19.76
C ALA A 231 20.20 46.01 -20.71
N ARG A 232 19.66 46.05 -21.94
CA ARG A 232 19.91 47.16 -22.88
C ARG A 232 19.42 48.51 -22.37
N ARG A 233 18.22 48.57 -21.75
CA ARG A 233 17.70 49.81 -21.14
C ARG A 233 18.54 50.28 -19.96
N GLN A 234 19.12 49.35 -19.21
CA GLN A 234 19.98 49.62 -18.05
C GLN A 234 21.43 49.97 -18.43
N GLY A 235 21.80 49.88 -19.71
CA GLY A 235 23.17 50.09 -20.18
C GLY A 235 24.13 48.93 -19.88
N ASP A 236 23.63 47.78 -19.39
CA ASP A 236 24.42 46.58 -19.13
C ASP A 236 24.61 45.77 -20.42
N LEU A 237 25.52 46.24 -21.26
CA LEU A 237 25.80 45.67 -22.58
C LEU A 237 26.48 44.30 -22.50
N ALA A 238 27.28 44.07 -21.45
CA ALA A 238 27.93 42.79 -21.22
C ALA A 238 26.89 41.71 -20.93
N ARG A 239 25.96 41.97 -20.00
CA ARG A 239 24.86 41.05 -19.71
C ARG A 239 23.95 40.85 -20.91
N ALA A 240 23.59 41.92 -21.63
CA ALA A 240 22.78 41.80 -22.84
C ALA A 240 23.44 40.90 -23.90
N TRP A 241 24.77 40.96 -24.03
CA TRP A 241 25.51 40.14 -24.97
C TRP A 241 25.54 38.66 -24.61
N ASP A 242 25.68 38.35 -23.31
CA ASP A 242 25.65 36.99 -22.78
C ASP A 242 24.27 36.37 -22.96
N LEU A 243 23.21 37.10 -22.57
CA LEU A 243 21.81 36.69 -22.75
C LEU A 243 21.46 36.46 -24.23
N LEU A 244 21.96 37.31 -25.15
CA LEU A 244 21.83 37.08 -26.59
C LEU A 244 22.51 35.78 -27.05
N GLY A 245 23.64 35.44 -26.44
CA GLY A 245 24.33 34.18 -26.69
C GLY A 245 23.52 32.97 -26.22
N GLU A 246 22.87 33.05 -25.07
CA GLU A 246 22.00 32.01 -24.53
C GLU A 246 20.74 31.83 -25.37
N LEU A 247 20.04 32.93 -25.70
CA LEU A 247 18.87 32.89 -26.55
C LEU A 247 19.19 32.32 -27.94
N SER A 248 20.32 32.71 -28.54
CA SER A 248 20.77 32.14 -29.83
C SER A 248 21.01 30.64 -29.74
N LYS A 249 21.67 30.15 -28.68
CA LYS A 249 21.88 28.70 -28.48
C LYS A 249 20.56 27.95 -28.34
N ALA A 250 19.59 28.53 -27.64
CA ALA A 250 18.26 27.94 -27.48
C ALA A 250 17.50 27.85 -28.80
N VAL A 251 17.52 28.92 -29.60
CA VAL A 251 16.92 28.94 -30.95
C VAL A 251 17.55 27.88 -31.84
N VAL A 252 18.88 27.79 -31.90
CA VAL A 252 19.60 26.77 -32.70
C VAL A 252 19.24 25.34 -32.29
N ARG A 253 19.10 25.08 -30.99
CA ARG A 253 18.75 23.74 -30.46
C ARG A 253 17.32 23.31 -30.77
N LEU A 254 16.39 24.25 -30.90
CA LEU A 254 14.99 23.95 -31.18
C LEU A 254 14.85 23.35 -32.58
N LYS A 255 14.23 22.19 -32.72
CA LYS A 255 13.94 21.57 -34.02
C LYS A 255 12.46 21.74 -34.34
N VAL A 256 12.14 22.14 -35.56
CA VAL A 256 10.76 22.21 -36.06
C VAL A 256 10.39 20.82 -36.58
N ASP A 257 10.01 19.94 -35.65
CA ASP A 257 9.56 18.57 -35.92
C ASP A 257 8.05 18.42 -35.72
N GLN A 258 7.54 17.20 -35.89
CA GLN A 258 6.12 16.88 -35.71
C GLN A 258 5.61 17.34 -34.33
N LYS A 259 6.36 17.03 -33.28
CA LYS A 259 5.99 17.34 -31.89
C LYS A 259 5.96 18.85 -31.65
N PHE A 260 6.90 19.59 -32.22
CA PHE A 260 6.90 21.05 -32.18
C PHE A 260 5.63 21.63 -32.79
N VAL A 261 5.22 21.16 -33.97
CA VAL A 261 4.02 21.64 -34.66
C VAL A 261 2.77 21.28 -33.85
N GLU A 262 2.66 20.07 -33.29
CA GLU A 262 1.54 19.66 -32.42
C GLU A 262 1.38 20.58 -31.21
N LEU A 263 2.47 20.83 -30.48
CA LEU A 263 2.46 21.72 -29.31
C LEU A 263 2.07 23.15 -29.69
N LYS A 264 2.53 23.62 -30.86
CA LYS A 264 2.17 24.93 -31.37
C LYS A 264 0.70 25.03 -31.77
N MET A 265 0.14 24.01 -32.42
CA MET A 265 -1.30 23.93 -32.72
C MET A 265 -2.13 24.00 -31.45
N LEU A 266 -1.77 23.25 -30.41
CA LEU A 266 -2.50 23.20 -29.15
C LEU A 266 -2.53 24.58 -28.45
N ARG A 267 -1.40 25.29 -28.46
CA ARG A 267 -1.34 26.67 -27.92
C ARG A 267 -2.19 27.65 -28.73
N LEU A 268 -2.13 27.58 -30.05
CA LEU A 268 -2.91 28.46 -30.92
C LEU A 268 -4.41 28.18 -30.84
N GLN A 269 -4.82 26.93 -30.59
CA GLN A 269 -6.21 26.62 -30.28
C GLN A 269 -6.69 27.29 -28.99
N GLY A 270 -5.84 27.29 -27.94
CA GLY A 270 -6.11 28.04 -26.71
C GLY A 270 -6.22 29.56 -26.95
N ALA A 271 -5.29 30.13 -27.71
CA ALA A 271 -5.31 31.56 -28.05
C ALA A 271 -6.51 31.95 -28.92
N ARG A 272 -6.92 31.09 -29.86
CA ARG A 272 -8.11 31.28 -30.71
C ARG A 272 -9.39 31.37 -29.89
N ALA A 273 -9.52 30.56 -28.83
CA ALA A 273 -10.69 30.61 -27.95
C ALA A 273 -10.81 31.94 -27.19
N ALA A 274 -9.68 32.61 -26.92
CA ALA A 274 -9.63 33.89 -26.23
C ALA A 274 -9.73 35.10 -27.17
N ALA A 275 -9.39 34.96 -28.46
CA ALA A 275 -9.34 36.06 -29.41
C ALA A 275 -10.73 36.48 -29.92
N ARG A 276 -11.00 37.79 -29.97
CA ARG A 276 -12.21 38.37 -30.58
C ARG A 276 -11.97 38.66 -32.05
N LEU A 277 -12.14 37.65 -32.89
CA LEU A 277 -11.93 37.77 -34.33
C LEU A 277 -13.17 38.31 -35.06
N SER A 278 -12.96 39.21 -36.01
CA SER A 278 -13.98 39.59 -36.99
C SER A 278 -14.30 38.44 -37.94
N ASP A 279 -15.50 38.43 -38.54
CA ASP A 279 -15.92 37.38 -39.49
C ASP A 279 -14.94 37.14 -40.66
N PRO A 280 -14.33 38.17 -41.30
CA PRO A 280 -13.30 37.92 -42.32
C PRO A 280 -12.04 37.27 -41.75
N GLN A 281 -11.58 37.67 -40.56
CA GLN A 281 -10.42 37.05 -39.91
C GLN A 281 -10.68 35.59 -39.53
N ARG A 282 -11.91 35.25 -39.10
CA ARG A 282 -12.29 33.85 -38.81
C ARG A 282 -12.20 32.99 -40.07
N GLY A 283 -12.73 33.48 -41.19
CA GLY A 283 -12.66 32.77 -42.48
C GLY A 283 -11.22 32.55 -42.95
N GLU A 284 -10.34 33.55 -42.77
CA GLU A 284 -8.92 33.43 -43.10
C GLU A 284 -8.21 32.40 -42.21
N VAL A 285 -8.44 32.42 -40.89
CA VAL A 285 -7.88 31.46 -39.94
C VAL A 285 -8.33 30.02 -40.28
N GLU A 286 -9.60 29.82 -40.64
CA GLU A 286 -10.12 28.51 -41.03
C GLU A 286 -9.51 27.99 -42.34
N LYS A 287 -9.25 28.87 -43.30
CA LYS A 287 -8.51 28.51 -44.51
C LYS A 287 -7.08 28.09 -44.17
N LEU A 288 -6.37 28.90 -43.38
CA LEU A 288 -5.00 28.59 -42.96
C LEU A 288 -4.91 27.30 -42.15
N LEU A 289 -5.90 27.00 -41.29
CA LEU A 289 -5.94 25.74 -40.54
C LEU A 289 -6.08 24.52 -41.44
N ARG A 290 -6.85 24.61 -42.54
CA ARG A 290 -6.93 23.54 -43.54
C ARG A 290 -5.59 23.33 -44.23
N ASP A 291 -4.94 24.40 -44.65
CA ASP A 291 -3.63 24.36 -45.32
C ASP A 291 -2.54 23.80 -44.37
N VAL A 292 -2.57 24.18 -43.10
CA VAL A 292 -1.68 23.66 -42.05
C VAL A 292 -1.91 22.17 -41.83
N THR A 293 -3.18 21.73 -41.75
CA THR A 293 -3.52 20.32 -41.53
C THR A 293 -3.02 19.46 -42.69
N ALA A 294 -3.20 19.92 -43.93
CA ALA A 294 -2.68 19.25 -45.12
C ALA A 294 -1.14 19.20 -45.13
N SER A 295 -0.48 20.32 -44.82
CA SER A 295 0.99 20.38 -44.74
C SER A 295 1.54 19.48 -43.63
N TYR A 296 0.83 19.38 -42.51
CA TYR A 296 1.19 18.51 -41.39
C TYR A 296 1.02 17.03 -41.75
N SER A 297 -0.08 16.64 -42.42
CA SER A 297 -0.29 15.25 -42.87
C SER A 297 0.73 14.82 -43.93
N ASP A 298 1.19 15.74 -44.76
CA ASP A 298 2.24 15.52 -45.76
C ASP A 298 3.66 15.42 -45.16
N GLY A 299 3.83 15.60 -43.84
CA GLY A 299 5.13 15.65 -43.19
C GLY A 299 5.92 16.95 -43.46
N LYS A 300 5.29 17.97 -44.06
CA LYS A 300 5.90 19.28 -44.35
C LYS A 300 5.80 20.22 -43.15
N TYR A 301 6.46 19.86 -42.05
CA TYR A 301 6.35 20.57 -40.77
C TYR A 301 6.81 22.04 -40.83
N ALA A 302 7.77 22.37 -41.71
CA ALA A 302 8.20 23.75 -41.91
C ALA A 302 7.10 24.63 -42.51
N ASP A 303 6.33 24.10 -43.47
CA ASP A 303 5.23 24.82 -44.12
C ASP A 303 4.01 24.90 -43.20
N ALA A 304 3.72 23.82 -42.46
CA ALA A 304 2.72 23.81 -41.40
C ALA A 304 3.05 24.89 -40.33
N ASN A 305 4.31 24.98 -39.90
CA ASN A 305 4.75 26.00 -38.94
C ASN A 305 4.58 27.43 -39.48
N LYS A 306 4.89 27.69 -40.75
CA LYS A 306 4.65 29.00 -41.39
C LYS A 306 3.16 29.35 -41.41
N GLY A 307 2.29 28.39 -41.71
CA GLY A 307 0.84 28.59 -41.65
C GLY A 307 0.36 28.91 -40.23
N LEU A 308 0.90 28.22 -39.22
CA LEU A 308 0.61 28.52 -37.81
C LEU A 308 1.09 29.90 -37.38
N ASN A 309 2.22 30.40 -37.88
CA ASN A 309 2.66 31.78 -37.60
C ASN A 309 1.73 32.83 -38.19
N ARG A 310 1.19 32.60 -39.39
CA ARG A 310 0.20 33.50 -39.98
C ARG A 310 -1.07 33.53 -39.14
N ILE A 311 -1.51 32.37 -38.64
CA ILE A 311 -2.64 32.29 -37.70
C ILE A 311 -2.31 33.07 -36.43
N ALA A 312 -1.13 32.86 -35.83
CA ALA A 312 -0.69 33.59 -34.64
C ALA A 312 -0.73 35.11 -34.84
N ALA A 313 -0.22 35.61 -35.96
CA ALA A 313 -0.23 37.03 -36.29
C ALA A 313 -1.66 37.61 -36.41
N ILE A 314 -2.61 36.85 -36.98
CA ILE A 314 -4.03 37.26 -37.04
C ILE A 314 -4.66 37.27 -35.65
N LEU A 315 -4.34 36.28 -34.81
CA LEU A 315 -4.83 36.20 -33.44
C LEU A 315 -4.31 37.36 -32.59
N ASP A 316 -3.03 37.71 -32.71
CA ASP A 316 -2.40 38.84 -32.01
C ASP A 316 -2.96 40.19 -32.48
N ALA A 317 -3.24 40.35 -33.77
CA ALA A 317 -3.86 41.56 -34.32
C ALA A 317 -5.32 41.77 -33.86
N GLY A 318 -6.01 40.71 -33.43
CA GLY A 318 -7.36 40.75 -32.86
C GLY A 318 -7.42 40.81 -31.33
N ALA A 319 -6.26 40.74 -30.65
CA ALA A 319 -6.20 40.86 -29.20
C ALA A 319 -6.41 42.33 -28.79
N PRO A 320 -7.21 42.62 -27.75
CA PRO A 320 -7.28 43.97 -27.21
C PRO A 320 -5.90 44.37 -26.71
N SER A 321 -5.37 45.49 -27.20
CA SER A 321 -4.19 46.13 -26.64
C SER A 321 -4.48 46.51 -25.19
N GLY A 322 -4.05 45.66 -24.27
CA GLY A 322 -3.98 45.95 -22.83
C GLY A 322 -2.78 46.81 -22.52
#